data_AF-A0A399GD45-F1
#
_entry.id   AF-A0A399GD45-F1
#
_cell.length_a   1.000
_cell.length_b   1.000
_cell.length_c   1.000
_cell.angle_alpha   90.00
_cell.angle_beta   90.00
_cell.angle_gamma   90.00
#
_symmetry.space_group_name_H-M   'P 1'
#
loop_
_entity.id
_entity.type
_entity.pdbx_description
1 polymer ?
#
loop_
_entity_poly.entity_id
_entity_poly.type
_entity_poly.pdbx_seq_one_letter_code
_entity_poly.pdbx_strand_id
1 'polypeptide(L)'
;MTGSDFEVFQRAVQHNFETQFAQGRGLGQALPSLFTPLPIFQPNHLSANIAAYLIALRMEIWAVLLYQRPIRLPLPSFKDCRHVHDGEIDDDYLWTRRVLVWCAHVLKLHFGSDGFDVSDDGYASASELWGALKAFEFDWDTRPPSCFQPLYSRQNAPQQGRYFPELWLANPCQVMALQHIEFGRMMLANHEAQLQNRRLGGGELASQASEALFLHSMRTICGLAACHSDRHEALTAAAVAISMCGKYVRDAGERSALMSILHKLRTDFAWNISHAVNALNGGAGDATQGDLRT
;
A
#
# COMPACT_ATOMS: atom_id res chain seq x y z
N MET A 1 19.56 -34.72 -3.91
CA MET A 1 18.14 -34.77 -4.29
C MET A 1 18.10 -34.75 -5.80
N THR A 2 17.67 -35.84 -6.42
CA THR A 2 17.49 -35.95 -7.88
C THR A 2 16.32 -35.06 -8.30
N GLY A 3 16.35 -34.54 -9.55
CA GLY A 3 15.36 -33.56 -10.04
C GLY A 3 13.89 -33.97 -9.88
N SER A 4 13.59 -35.27 -9.76
CA SER A 4 12.22 -35.77 -9.49
C SER A 4 11.71 -35.42 -8.10
N ASP A 5 12.55 -35.47 -7.06
CA ASP A 5 12.10 -35.30 -5.67
C ASP A 5 11.81 -33.82 -5.38
N PHE A 6 12.54 -32.93 -6.03
CA PHE A 6 12.31 -31.49 -5.94
C PHE A 6 11.00 -31.09 -6.64
N GLU A 7 10.74 -31.62 -7.84
CA GLU A 7 9.46 -31.38 -8.52
C GLU A 7 8.27 -31.97 -7.76
N VAL A 8 8.42 -33.17 -7.18
CA VAL A 8 7.38 -33.79 -6.37
C VAL A 8 7.11 -32.97 -5.11
N PHE A 9 8.14 -32.48 -4.44
CA PHE A 9 8.00 -31.59 -3.29
C PHE A 9 7.29 -30.28 -3.70
N GLN A 10 7.71 -29.65 -4.80
CA GLN A 10 7.13 -28.39 -5.25
C GLN A 10 5.66 -28.55 -5.65
N ARG A 11 5.29 -29.64 -6.34
CA ARG A 11 3.88 -29.94 -6.66
C ARG A 11 3.07 -30.28 -5.42
N ALA A 12 3.64 -30.99 -4.44
CA ALA A 12 2.96 -31.30 -3.19
C ALA A 12 2.73 -30.06 -2.32
N VAL A 13 3.70 -29.13 -2.28
CA VAL A 13 3.56 -27.83 -1.61
C VAL A 13 2.49 -26.99 -2.30
N GLN A 14 2.55 -26.87 -3.64
CA GLN A 14 1.57 -26.13 -4.43
C GLN A 14 0.15 -26.69 -4.23
N HIS A 15 0.00 -28.02 -4.29
CA HIS A 15 -1.28 -28.69 -4.08
C HIS A 15 -1.81 -28.51 -2.66
N ASN A 16 -0.95 -28.58 -1.63
CA ASN A 16 -1.35 -28.29 -0.25
C ASN A 16 -1.77 -26.84 -0.08
N PHE A 17 -1.06 -25.90 -0.69
CA PHE A 17 -1.43 -24.49 -0.69
C PHE A 17 -2.80 -24.30 -1.35
N GLU A 18 -2.99 -24.83 -2.55
CA GLU A 18 -4.25 -24.71 -3.31
C GLU A 18 -5.42 -25.39 -2.61
N THR A 19 -5.23 -26.58 -2.02
CA THR A 19 -6.30 -27.29 -1.29
C THR A 19 -6.64 -26.63 0.02
N GLN A 20 -5.67 -26.07 0.76
CA GLN A 20 -5.94 -25.34 1.99
C GLN A 20 -6.69 -24.02 1.73
N PHE A 21 -6.37 -23.34 0.62
CA PHE A 21 -7.10 -22.15 0.19
C PHE A 21 -8.50 -22.47 -0.37
N ALA A 22 -8.63 -23.51 -1.20
CA ALA A 22 -9.91 -23.90 -1.83
C ALA A 22 -10.93 -24.48 -0.83
N GLN A 23 -10.49 -25.09 0.27
CA GLN A 23 -11.38 -25.66 1.29
C GLN A 23 -11.73 -24.69 2.42
N GLY A 24 -11.30 -23.43 2.37
CA GLY A 24 -11.52 -22.47 3.47
C GLY A 24 -10.85 -22.88 4.81
N ARG A 25 -9.95 -23.87 4.79
CA ARG A 25 -9.18 -24.36 5.94
C ARG A 25 -7.84 -23.65 6.14
N GLY A 26 -7.59 -22.58 5.39
CA GLY A 26 -6.39 -21.73 5.49
C GLY A 26 -6.68 -20.35 6.11
N LEU A 27 -5.87 -19.35 5.72
CA LEU A 27 -5.92 -17.94 6.17
C LEU A 27 -7.33 -17.32 6.21
N GLY A 28 -8.28 -17.84 5.41
CA GLY A 28 -9.69 -17.44 5.43
C GLY A 28 -10.38 -17.57 6.79
N GLN A 29 -9.92 -18.48 7.67
CA GLN A 29 -10.47 -18.61 9.03
C GLN A 29 -10.21 -17.39 9.93
N ALA A 30 -9.22 -16.56 9.59
CA ALA A 30 -8.95 -15.32 10.32
C ALA A 30 -9.86 -14.16 9.89
N LEU A 31 -10.52 -14.24 8.73
CA LEU A 31 -11.32 -13.14 8.18
C LEU A 31 -12.45 -12.68 9.12
N PRO A 32 -13.24 -13.58 9.74
CA PRO A 32 -14.33 -13.16 10.62
C PRO A 32 -13.86 -12.50 11.93
N SER A 33 -12.60 -12.70 12.32
CA SER A 33 -12.01 -12.18 13.57
C SER A 33 -10.94 -11.12 13.32
N LEU A 34 -10.80 -10.64 12.08
CA LEU A 34 -9.75 -9.68 11.75
C LEU A 34 -9.93 -8.36 12.52
N PHE A 35 -11.19 -7.99 12.76
CA PHE A 35 -11.59 -6.73 13.39
C PHE A 35 -12.01 -6.87 14.86
N THR A 36 -11.89 -8.06 15.46
CA THR A 36 -12.14 -8.23 16.89
C THR A 36 -10.87 -7.93 17.71
N PRO A 37 -10.97 -7.21 18.84
CA PRO A 37 -9.85 -7.07 19.76
C PRO A 37 -9.35 -8.43 20.21
N LEU A 38 -8.04 -8.69 20.07
CA LEU A 38 -7.44 -9.93 20.53
C LEU A 38 -7.01 -9.79 21.99
N PRO A 39 -7.35 -10.73 22.88
CA PRO A 39 -6.85 -10.70 24.26
C PRO A 39 -5.32 -10.88 24.28
N ILE A 40 -4.64 -10.02 25.04
CA ILE A 40 -3.17 -9.87 25.09
C ILE A 40 -2.44 -11.18 25.49
N PHE A 41 -3.13 -12.15 26.11
CA PHE A 41 -2.51 -13.33 26.75
C PHE A 41 -3.05 -14.70 26.30
N GLN A 42 -3.65 -14.83 25.11
CA GLN A 42 -4.01 -16.17 24.61
C GLN A 42 -3.15 -16.59 23.40
N PRO A 43 -2.32 -17.64 23.53
CA PRO A 43 -1.62 -18.27 22.42
C PRO A 43 -2.61 -19.14 21.63
N ASN A 44 -3.65 -18.52 21.07
CA ASN A 44 -4.59 -19.20 20.20
C ASN A 44 -4.06 -19.14 18.76
N HIS A 45 -4.26 -20.20 17.98
CA HIS A 45 -3.95 -20.25 16.54
C HIS A 45 -4.50 -19.05 15.74
N LEU A 46 -5.51 -18.36 16.27
CA LEU A 46 -6.14 -17.18 15.69
C LEU A 46 -5.17 -15.99 15.52
N SER A 47 -4.33 -15.67 16.51
CA SER A 47 -3.41 -14.53 16.42
C SER A 47 -2.33 -14.77 15.37
N ALA A 48 -1.83 -16.01 15.28
CA ALA A 48 -0.88 -16.43 14.24
C ALA A 48 -1.52 -16.42 12.84
N ASN A 49 -2.77 -16.88 12.71
CA ASN A 49 -3.50 -16.85 11.43
C ASN A 49 -3.77 -15.42 10.97
N ILE A 50 -4.15 -14.51 11.87
CA ILE A 50 -4.33 -13.09 11.57
C ILE A 50 -3.00 -12.48 11.14
N ALA A 51 -1.90 -12.74 11.86
CA ALA A 51 -0.58 -12.24 11.49
C ALA A 51 -0.13 -12.74 10.11
N ALA A 52 -0.29 -14.04 9.84
CA ALA A 52 0.05 -14.63 8.54
C ALA A 52 -0.80 -14.04 7.41
N TYR A 53 -2.09 -13.77 7.66
CA TYR A 53 -2.96 -13.12 6.69
C TYR A 53 -2.52 -11.70 6.39
N LEU A 54 -2.20 -10.90 7.42
CA LEU A 54 -1.77 -9.52 7.25
C LEU A 54 -0.43 -9.42 6.51
N ILE A 55 0.49 -10.35 6.75
CA ILE A 55 1.74 -10.45 5.99
C ILE A 55 1.43 -10.75 4.52
N ALA A 56 0.59 -11.76 4.25
CA ALA A 56 0.20 -12.11 2.89
C ALA A 56 -0.52 -10.95 2.18
N LEU A 57 -1.41 -10.25 2.87
CA LEU A 57 -2.14 -9.10 2.37
C LEU A 57 -1.19 -7.97 1.97
N ARG A 58 -0.22 -7.64 2.82
CA ARG A 58 0.78 -6.62 2.50
C ARG A 58 1.66 -6.99 1.31
N MET A 59 2.12 -8.23 1.25
CA MET A 59 2.90 -8.71 0.10
C MET A 59 2.07 -8.66 -1.19
N GLU A 60 0.78 -9.02 -1.11
CA GLU A 60 -0.15 -8.93 -2.23
C GLU A 60 -0.37 -7.48 -2.67
N ILE A 61 -0.55 -6.54 -1.74
CA ILE A 61 -0.65 -5.10 -2.02
C ILE A 61 0.58 -4.62 -2.81
N TRP A 62 1.80 -4.92 -2.33
CA TRP A 62 3.02 -4.55 -3.05
C TRP A 62 3.12 -5.20 -4.42
N ALA A 63 2.78 -6.48 -4.55
CA ALA A 63 2.80 -7.17 -5.83
C ALA A 63 1.80 -6.55 -6.82
N VAL A 64 0.61 -6.18 -6.37
CA VAL A 64 -0.41 -5.53 -7.20
C VAL A 64 0.04 -4.15 -7.65
N LEU A 65 0.62 -3.35 -6.76
CA LEU A 65 1.17 -2.04 -7.09
C LEU A 65 2.32 -2.11 -8.11
N LEU A 66 3.23 -3.07 -7.96
CA LEU A 66 4.39 -3.23 -8.85
C LEU A 66 4.03 -3.85 -10.21
N TYR A 67 3.18 -4.89 -10.21
CA TYR A 67 2.86 -5.66 -11.41
C TYR A 67 1.54 -5.26 -12.07
N GLN A 68 0.80 -4.31 -11.49
CA GLN A 68 -0.47 -3.78 -12.02
C GLN A 68 -1.46 -4.89 -12.38
N ARG A 69 -1.65 -5.84 -11.45
CA ARG A 69 -2.51 -7.01 -11.63
C ARG A 69 -3.67 -7.02 -10.63
N PRO A 70 -4.76 -7.76 -10.90
CA PRO A 70 -5.81 -7.96 -9.92
C PRO A 70 -5.30 -8.60 -8.62
N ILE A 71 -5.93 -8.25 -7.50
CA ILE A 71 -5.75 -8.94 -6.21
C ILE A 71 -6.25 -10.38 -6.33
N ARG A 72 -5.43 -11.33 -5.87
CA ARG A 72 -5.73 -12.76 -5.82
C ARG A 72 -6.03 -13.26 -4.41
N LEU A 73 -5.63 -12.49 -3.40
CA LEU A 73 -5.88 -12.85 -2.01
C LEU A 73 -7.36 -12.60 -1.66
N PRO A 74 -8.05 -13.56 -1.02
CA PRO A 74 -9.39 -13.32 -0.48
C PRO A 74 -9.39 -12.16 0.51
N LEU A 75 -10.30 -11.20 0.31
CA LEU A 75 -10.46 -10.05 1.20
C LEU A 75 -11.71 -10.24 2.08
N PRO A 76 -11.69 -9.74 3.33
CA PRO A 76 -12.92 -9.63 4.12
C PRO A 76 -13.81 -8.54 3.52
N SER A 77 -15.10 -8.60 3.81
CA SER A 77 -16.04 -7.57 3.36
C SER A 77 -15.60 -6.20 3.85
N PHE A 78 -15.61 -5.21 2.95
CA PHE A 78 -15.27 -3.84 3.32
C PHE A 78 -16.30 -3.23 4.29
N LYS A 79 -17.55 -3.71 4.31
CA LYS A 79 -18.55 -3.26 5.29
C LYS A 79 -18.11 -3.55 6.72
N ASP A 80 -17.64 -4.77 6.99
CA ASP A 80 -17.14 -5.19 8.30
C ASP A 80 -15.92 -4.35 8.73
N CYS A 81 -15.09 -3.94 7.77
CA CYS A 81 -13.96 -3.04 7.98
C CYS A 81 -14.36 -1.63 8.41
N ARG A 82 -15.54 -1.15 8.02
CA ARG A 82 -16.03 0.21 8.34
C ARG A 82 -16.79 0.27 9.66
N HIS A 83 -17.34 -0.84 10.13
CA HIS A 83 -18.03 -0.89 11.41
C HIS A 83 -17.03 -0.70 12.57
N VAL A 84 -16.99 0.51 13.11
CA VAL A 84 -16.42 0.80 14.43
C VAL A 84 -17.49 0.43 15.44
N HIS A 85 -17.17 -0.42 16.43
CA HIS A 85 -18.12 -0.70 17.50
C HIS A 85 -18.33 0.59 18.31
N ASP A 86 -19.57 1.09 18.31
CA ASP A 86 -19.95 2.26 19.10
C ASP A 86 -19.64 1.99 20.58
N GLY A 87 -18.54 2.58 21.08
CA GLY A 87 -18.15 2.52 22.50
C GLY A 87 -16.72 2.05 22.79
N GLU A 88 -16.02 1.44 21.83
CA GLU A 88 -14.61 1.03 22.01
C GLU A 88 -13.66 1.95 21.23
N ILE A 89 -12.60 2.42 21.90
CA ILE A 89 -11.50 3.14 21.23
C ILE A 89 -10.65 2.06 20.58
N ASP A 90 -10.85 1.85 19.27
CA ASP A 90 -9.99 0.98 18.46
C ASP A 90 -8.51 1.34 18.69
N ASP A 91 -7.69 0.33 19.02
CA ASP A 91 -6.25 0.49 19.17
C ASP A 91 -5.56 0.74 17.82
N ASP A 92 -4.28 1.11 17.84
CA ASP A 92 -3.53 1.37 16.62
C ASP A 92 -3.36 0.13 15.73
N TYR A 93 -3.33 -1.07 16.30
CA TYR A 93 -3.29 -2.31 15.54
C TYR A 93 -4.58 -2.56 14.76
N LEU A 94 -5.74 -2.37 15.39
CA LEU A 94 -7.05 -2.56 14.75
C LEU A 94 -7.26 -1.56 13.63
N TRP A 95 -6.95 -0.28 13.87
CA TRP A 95 -6.95 0.73 12.81
C TRP A 95 -5.99 0.37 11.68
N THR A 96 -4.81 -0.14 11.99
CA THR A 96 -3.85 -0.58 10.95
C THR A 96 -4.44 -1.69 10.09
N ARG A 97 -5.12 -2.68 10.68
CA ARG A 97 -5.80 -3.75 9.92
C ARG A 97 -6.88 -3.20 9.00
N ARG A 98 -7.69 -2.24 9.50
CA ARG A 98 -8.71 -1.57 8.69
C ARG A 98 -8.10 -0.83 7.50
N VAL A 99 -7.01 -0.11 7.72
CA VAL A 99 -6.30 0.59 6.65
C VAL A 99 -5.74 -0.37 5.60
N LEU A 100 -5.17 -1.52 6.01
CA LEU A 100 -4.67 -2.52 5.07
C LEU A 100 -5.80 -3.10 4.21
N VAL A 101 -6.94 -3.42 4.82
CA VAL A 101 -8.13 -3.92 4.10
C VAL A 101 -8.71 -2.85 3.17
N TRP A 102 -8.81 -1.60 3.64
CA TRP A 102 -9.23 -0.48 2.81
C TRP A 102 -8.32 -0.30 1.59
N CYS A 103 -6.99 -0.30 1.80
CA CYS A 103 -6.00 -0.18 0.73
C CYS A 103 -6.15 -1.32 -0.28
N ALA A 104 -6.34 -2.55 0.19
CA ALA A 104 -6.60 -3.69 -0.68
C ALA A 104 -7.89 -3.53 -1.49
N HIS A 105 -8.98 -3.04 -0.90
CA HIS A 105 -10.23 -2.78 -1.63
C HIS A 105 -10.09 -1.64 -2.66
N VAL A 106 -9.30 -0.61 -2.38
CA VAL A 106 -8.93 0.41 -3.37
C VAL A 106 -8.24 -0.22 -4.58
N LEU A 107 -7.26 -1.09 -4.34
CA LEU A 107 -6.54 -1.79 -5.41
C LEU A 107 -7.43 -2.78 -6.15
N LYS A 108 -8.31 -3.49 -5.44
CA LYS A 108 -9.31 -4.41 -5.99
C LYS A 108 -10.24 -3.67 -6.96
N LEU A 109 -10.72 -2.47 -6.57
CA LEU A 109 -11.51 -1.60 -7.42
C LEU A 109 -10.72 -1.07 -8.62
N HIS A 110 -9.46 -0.67 -8.43
CA HIS A 110 -8.66 -0.05 -9.48
C HIS A 110 -8.19 -1.04 -10.56
N PHE A 111 -7.68 -2.20 -10.14
CA PHE A 111 -7.12 -3.22 -11.04
C PHE A 111 -8.09 -4.38 -11.33
N GLY A 112 -9.33 -4.31 -10.83
CA GLY A 112 -10.38 -5.29 -11.09
C GLY A 112 -10.75 -5.33 -12.58
N SER A 113 -11.11 -6.51 -13.09
CA SER A 113 -11.59 -6.68 -14.46
C SER A 113 -13.03 -6.19 -14.62
N ASP A 114 -13.41 -5.82 -15.86
CA ASP A 114 -14.81 -5.56 -16.20
C ASP A 114 -15.65 -6.83 -15.96
N GLY A 115 -16.67 -6.73 -15.09
CA GLY A 115 -17.37 -7.89 -14.51
C GLY A 115 -17.14 -8.09 -13.01
N PHE A 116 -16.52 -7.11 -12.36
CA PHE A 116 -16.28 -7.04 -10.92
C PHE A 116 -17.55 -7.28 -10.09
N ASP A 117 -17.62 -8.44 -9.42
CA ASP A 117 -18.70 -8.73 -8.48
C ASP A 117 -18.39 -8.13 -7.10
N VAL A 118 -19.10 -7.03 -6.79
CA VAL A 118 -19.06 -6.34 -5.49
C VAL A 118 -20.04 -6.92 -4.47
N SER A 119 -20.86 -7.90 -4.89
CA SER A 119 -21.94 -8.44 -4.06
C SER A 119 -21.39 -9.11 -2.80
N ASP A 120 -20.22 -9.76 -2.89
CA ASP A 120 -19.50 -10.35 -1.76
C ASP A 120 -19.06 -9.31 -0.71
N ASP A 121 -18.83 -8.06 -1.14
CA ASP A 121 -18.52 -6.94 -0.24
C ASP A 121 -19.79 -6.25 0.29
N GLY A 122 -20.97 -6.74 -0.11
CA GLY A 122 -22.28 -6.24 0.25
C GLY A 122 -22.68 -4.94 -0.46
N TYR A 123 -21.94 -4.47 -1.45
CA TYR A 123 -22.27 -3.26 -2.21
C TYR A 123 -23.02 -3.62 -3.50
N ALA A 124 -23.99 -2.79 -3.90
CA ALA A 124 -24.81 -3.04 -5.09
C ALA A 124 -24.10 -2.68 -6.40
N SER A 125 -23.03 -1.87 -6.35
CA SER A 125 -22.24 -1.52 -7.54
C SER A 125 -20.81 -1.10 -7.19
N ALA A 126 -19.91 -1.15 -8.18
CA ALA A 126 -18.55 -0.60 -8.07
C ALA A 126 -18.55 0.90 -7.72
N SER A 127 -19.57 1.65 -8.17
CA SER A 127 -19.72 3.07 -7.84
C SER A 127 -20.06 3.28 -6.37
N GLU A 128 -20.85 2.39 -5.77
CA GLU A 128 -21.21 2.46 -4.35
C GLU A 128 -19.99 2.11 -3.47
N LEU A 129 -19.23 1.08 -3.87
CA LEU A 129 -17.97 0.74 -3.21
C LEU A 129 -16.97 1.90 -3.29
N TRP A 130 -16.81 2.53 -4.47
CA TRP A 130 -15.95 3.70 -4.62
C TRP A 130 -16.35 4.84 -3.66
N GLY A 131 -17.65 5.14 -3.58
CA GLY A 131 -18.17 6.15 -2.64
C GLY A 131 -17.85 5.82 -1.18
N ALA A 132 -17.95 4.54 -0.79
CA ALA A 132 -17.59 4.09 0.55
C ALA A 132 -16.08 4.19 0.84
N LEU A 133 -15.23 3.88 -0.15
CA LEU A 133 -13.76 4.00 -0.02
C LEU A 133 -13.33 5.47 0.10
N LYS A 134 -13.96 6.38 -0.67
CA LYS A 134 -13.76 7.84 -0.54
C LYS A 134 -14.27 8.38 0.79
N ALA A 135 -15.38 7.84 1.31
CA ALA A 135 -15.88 8.22 2.62
C ALA A 135 -14.89 7.84 3.74
N PHE A 136 -14.26 6.67 3.66
CA PHE A 136 -13.20 6.28 4.60
C PHE A 136 -11.99 7.23 4.53
N GLU A 137 -11.53 7.59 3.33
CA GLU A 137 -10.44 8.58 3.15
C GLU A 137 -10.81 9.94 3.77
N PHE A 138 -12.03 10.42 3.54
CA PHE A 138 -12.53 11.66 4.12
C PHE A 138 -12.63 11.60 5.65
N ASP A 139 -13.12 10.48 6.19
CA ASP A 139 -13.21 10.26 7.63
C ASP A 139 -11.81 10.25 8.27
N TRP A 140 -10.83 9.64 7.61
CA TRP A 140 -9.43 9.64 8.04
C TRP A 140 -8.84 11.05 8.11
N ASP A 141 -9.14 11.91 7.14
CA ASP A 141 -8.60 13.27 7.07
C ASP A 141 -9.27 14.22 8.07
N THR A 142 -10.58 14.07 8.27
CA THR A 142 -11.36 14.98 9.13
C THR A 142 -11.33 14.57 10.60
N ARG A 143 -11.22 13.27 10.88
CA ARG A 143 -11.27 12.68 12.22
C ARG A 143 -10.21 11.58 12.32
N PRO A 144 -8.90 11.91 12.20
CA PRO A 144 -7.85 10.92 12.30
C PRO A 144 -7.90 10.25 13.68
N PRO A 145 -7.69 8.93 13.77
CA PRO A 145 -7.67 8.25 15.06
C PRO A 145 -6.57 8.85 15.93
N SER A 146 -6.86 9.12 17.21
CA SER A 146 -5.93 9.81 18.11
C SER A 146 -4.59 9.08 18.29
N CYS A 147 -4.60 7.75 18.17
CA CYS A 147 -3.39 6.92 18.22
C CYS A 147 -2.44 7.15 17.03
N PHE A 148 -2.85 7.82 15.96
CA PHE A 148 -2.02 8.16 14.81
C PHE A 148 -1.38 9.55 14.88
N GLN A 149 -1.55 10.27 16.00
CA GLN A 149 -0.91 11.56 16.18
C GLN A 149 0.63 11.39 16.25
N PRO A 150 1.41 12.06 15.37
CA PRO A 150 2.87 11.96 15.42
C PRO A 150 3.45 12.55 16.71
N LEU A 151 4.50 11.90 17.22
CA LEU A 151 5.33 12.42 18.32
C LEU A 151 6.09 13.68 17.90
N TYR A 152 6.45 13.75 16.62
CA TYR A 152 7.07 14.91 16.00
C TYR A 152 6.67 14.98 14.52
N SER A 153 6.36 16.19 14.06
CA SER A 153 6.11 16.47 12.65
C SER A 153 6.90 17.69 12.18
N ARG A 154 7.51 17.57 11.00
CA ARG A 154 8.17 18.67 10.30
C ARG A 154 7.95 18.54 8.81
N GLN A 155 7.52 19.63 8.18
CA GLN A 155 7.32 19.67 6.73
C GLN A 155 8.66 19.62 5.99
N ASN A 156 8.61 19.15 4.74
CA ASN A 156 9.76 19.20 3.86
C ASN A 156 10.13 20.66 3.54
N ALA A 157 11.41 20.88 3.25
CA ALA A 157 11.93 22.18 2.81
C ALA A 157 13.01 21.94 1.74
N PRO A 158 12.63 21.77 0.46
CA PRO A 158 13.56 21.44 -0.61
C PRO A 158 14.70 22.47 -0.77
N GLN A 159 14.40 23.75 -0.51
CA GLN A 159 15.39 24.84 -0.51
C GLN A 159 16.50 24.69 0.54
N GLN A 160 16.28 23.84 1.55
CA GLN A 160 17.23 23.52 2.61
C GLN A 160 17.77 22.09 2.47
N GLY A 161 17.57 21.43 1.32
CA GLY A 161 17.97 20.04 1.09
C GLY A 161 17.10 19.00 1.80
N ARG A 162 15.98 19.40 2.42
CA ARG A 162 15.03 18.49 3.07
C ARG A 162 13.89 18.14 2.11
N TYR A 163 14.01 17.02 1.41
CA TYR A 163 13.04 16.63 0.38
C TYR A 163 11.79 15.93 0.92
N PHE A 164 11.91 15.25 2.07
CA PHE A 164 10.82 14.50 2.69
C PHE A 164 10.36 15.18 3.98
N PRO A 165 9.08 15.03 4.35
CA PRO A 165 8.62 15.39 5.69
C PRO A 165 9.23 14.44 6.72
N GLU A 166 9.32 14.89 7.97
CA GLU A 166 9.69 14.05 9.09
C GLU A 166 8.46 13.82 9.95
N LEU A 167 8.12 12.55 10.12
CA LEU A 167 6.95 12.08 10.87
C LEU A 167 7.43 10.96 11.77
N TRP A 168 7.59 11.25 13.06
CA TRP A 168 7.95 10.25 14.06
C TRP A 168 6.69 9.72 14.72
N LEU A 169 6.49 8.41 14.64
CA LEU A 169 5.33 7.74 15.20
C LEU A 169 5.77 6.89 16.39
N ALA A 170 4.82 6.58 17.27
CA ALA A 170 5.11 5.79 18.46
C ALA A 170 5.34 4.31 18.09
N ASN A 171 4.54 3.77 17.16
CA ASN A 171 4.50 2.34 16.87
C ASN A 171 4.69 2.01 15.38
N PRO A 172 5.37 0.88 15.03
CA PRO A 172 5.57 0.46 13.65
C PRO A 172 4.26 0.21 12.86
N CYS A 173 3.20 -0.26 13.52
CA CYS A 173 1.89 -0.44 12.88
C CYS A 173 1.34 0.88 12.35
N GLN A 174 1.56 1.99 13.06
CA GLN A 174 1.14 3.33 12.64
C GLN A 174 1.86 3.76 11.37
N VAL A 175 3.17 3.48 11.27
CA VAL A 175 3.98 3.75 10.07
C VAL A 175 3.41 2.98 8.89
N MET A 176 3.14 1.69 9.10
CA MET A 176 2.55 0.83 8.08
C MET A 176 1.20 1.36 7.61
N ALA A 177 0.28 1.69 8.51
CA ALA A 177 -1.02 2.22 8.12
C ALA A 177 -0.88 3.51 7.31
N LEU A 178 -0.11 4.50 7.78
CA LEU A 178 0.07 5.75 7.04
C LEU A 178 0.67 5.53 5.65
N GLN A 179 1.63 4.62 5.49
CA GLN A 179 2.16 4.28 4.16
C GLN A 179 1.08 3.67 3.24
N HIS A 180 0.17 2.86 3.78
CA HIS A 180 -0.91 2.25 3.01
C HIS A 180 -2.08 3.21 2.73
N ILE A 181 -2.31 4.21 3.60
CA ILE A 181 -3.17 5.36 3.29
C ILE A 181 -2.66 6.05 2.04
N GLU A 182 -1.39 6.42 2.00
CA GLU A 182 -0.80 7.12 0.86
C GLU A 182 -0.87 6.29 -0.44
N PHE A 183 -0.63 4.97 -0.39
CA PHE A 183 -0.84 4.10 -1.55
C PHE A 183 -2.30 4.09 -2.02
N GLY A 184 -3.25 4.00 -1.10
CA GLY A 184 -4.67 4.04 -1.46
C GLY A 184 -5.07 5.38 -2.09
N ARG A 185 -4.57 6.51 -1.57
CA ARG A 185 -4.81 7.84 -2.15
C ARG A 185 -4.32 7.95 -3.58
N MET A 186 -3.10 7.48 -3.86
CA MET A 186 -2.56 7.42 -5.22
C MET A 186 -3.53 6.68 -6.16
N MET A 187 -3.98 5.50 -5.75
CA MET A 187 -4.77 4.63 -6.62
C MET A 187 -6.22 5.10 -6.76
N LEU A 188 -6.82 5.71 -5.73
CA LEU A 188 -8.12 6.37 -5.81
C LEU A 188 -8.11 7.55 -6.78
N ALA A 189 -7.09 8.42 -6.70
CA ALA A 189 -6.96 9.54 -7.61
C ALA A 189 -6.73 9.08 -9.06
N ASN A 190 -5.91 8.05 -9.27
CA ASN A 190 -5.70 7.47 -10.59
C ASN A 190 -7.00 6.85 -11.15
N HIS A 191 -7.80 6.19 -10.30
CA HIS A 191 -9.11 5.67 -10.70
C HIS A 191 -10.05 6.82 -11.12
N GLU A 192 -10.12 7.88 -10.33
CA GLU A 192 -10.95 9.05 -10.62
C GLU A 192 -10.52 9.73 -11.93
N ALA A 193 -9.21 9.92 -12.14
CA ALA A 193 -8.67 10.48 -13.38
C ALA A 193 -9.03 9.62 -14.60
N GLN A 194 -8.93 8.29 -14.51
CA GLN A 194 -9.35 7.40 -15.60
C GLN A 194 -10.84 7.52 -15.91
N LEU A 195 -11.70 7.63 -14.90
CA LEU A 195 -13.14 7.85 -15.08
C LEU A 195 -13.44 9.19 -15.75
N GLN A 196 -12.76 10.26 -15.34
CA GLN A 196 -12.90 11.60 -15.93
C GLN A 196 -12.43 11.63 -17.39
N ASN A 197 -11.31 10.98 -17.68
CA ASN A 197 -10.74 10.90 -19.04
C ASN A 197 -11.70 10.19 -20.01
N ARG A 198 -12.38 9.14 -19.54
CA ARG A 198 -13.39 8.42 -20.34
C ARG A 198 -14.66 9.25 -20.59
N ARG A 199 -15.01 10.19 -19.70
CA ARG A 199 -16.30 10.90 -19.71
C ARG A 199 -16.26 12.31 -20.30
N LEU A 200 -15.19 13.06 -20.07
CA LEU A 200 -15.23 14.54 -20.18
C LEU A 200 -14.10 15.16 -21.01
N GLY A 201 -13.18 14.37 -21.58
CA GLY A 201 -12.11 14.91 -22.45
C GLY A 201 -11.04 15.74 -21.72
N GLY A 202 -10.96 15.69 -20.39
CA GLY A 202 -10.01 16.41 -19.53
C GLY A 202 -8.72 15.64 -19.18
N GLY A 203 -8.31 14.74 -20.08
CA GLY A 203 -7.17 13.82 -19.99
C GLY A 203 -5.96 14.29 -19.19
N GLU A 204 -5.42 15.40 -19.65
CA GLU A 204 -4.09 15.88 -19.27
C GLU A 204 -4.10 16.54 -17.90
N LEU A 205 -5.12 17.36 -17.58
CA LEU A 205 -5.21 18.02 -16.27
C LEU A 205 -5.42 17.00 -15.15
N ALA A 206 -6.28 16.00 -15.38
CA ALA A 206 -6.49 14.91 -14.42
C ALA A 206 -5.23 14.05 -14.22
N SER A 207 -4.48 13.82 -15.31
CA SER A 207 -3.19 13.13 -15.26
C SER A 207 -2.13 13.92 -14.47
N GLN A 208 -2.03 15.23 -14.68
CA GLN A 208 -1.09 16.10 -13.96
C GLN A 208 -1.42 16.20 -12.46
N ALA A 209 -2.70 16.33 -12.12
CA ALA A 209 -3.14 16.32 -10.73
C ALA A 209 -2.81 15.00 -10.03
N SER A 210 -3.00 13.87 -10.74
CA SER A 210 -2.60 12.55 -10.25
C SER A 210 -1.09 12.45 -10.05
N GLU A 211 -0.28 12.92 -10.99
CA GLU A 211 1.20 12.95 -10.86
C GLU A 211 1.65 13.75 -9.63
N ALA A 212 1.06 14.93 -9.40
CA ALA A 212 1.38 15.75 -8.23
C ALA A 212 1.05 15.02 -6.92
N LEU A 213 -0.10 14.33 -6.85
CA LEU A 213 -0.47 13.51 -5.71
C LEU A 213 0.47 12.31 -5.52
N PHE A 214 0.88 11.66 -6.60
CA PHE A 214 1.82 10.54 -6.56
C PHE A 214 3.16 10.98 -5.97
N LEU A 215 3.70 12.11 -6.42
CA LEU A 215 4.94 12.68 -5.87
C LEU A 215 4.77 13.07 -4.39
N HIS A 216 3.65 13.69 -4.01
CA HIS A 216 3.36 14.03 -2.62
C HIS A 216 3.34 12.77 -1.73
N SER A 217 2.54 11.78 -2.12
CA SER A 217 2.35 10.52 -1.41
C SER A 217 3.67 9.74 -1.31
N MET A 218 4.47 9.69 -2.40
CA MET A 218 5.80 9.08 -2.40
C MET A 218 6.74 9.76 -1.41
N ARG A 219 6.77 11.10 -1.37
CA ARG A 219 7.59 11.87 -0.43
C ARG A 219 7.18 11.58 1.01
N THR A 220 5.88 11.50 1.30
CA THR A 220 5.37 11.15 2.64
C THR A 220 5.80 9.73 3.04
N ILE A 221 5.62 8.73 2.17
CA ILE A 221 6.06 7.35 2.42
C ILE A 221 7.58 7.28 2.66
N CYS A 222 8.37 8.00 1.86
CA CYS A 222 9.83 8.05 2.00
C CYS A 222 10.26 8.78 3.28
N GLY A 223 9.55 9.83 3.69
CA GLY A 223 9.77 10.52 4.96
C GLY A 223 9.52 9.63 6.17
N LEU A 224 8.40 8.90 6.15
CA LEU A 224 8.09 7.88 7.16
C LEU A 224 9.18 6.81 7.25
N ALA A 225 9.69 6.35 6.11
CA ALA A 225 10.75 5.36 6.04
C ALA A 225 12.12 5.91 6.50
N ALA A 226 12.42 7.18 6.23
CA ALA A 226 13.65 7.82 6.68
C ALA A 226 13.68 7.97 8.20
N CYS A 227 12.56 8.37 8.82
CA CYS A 227 12.40 8.43 10.28
C CYS A 227 12.52 7.04 10.93
N HIS A 228 12.04 5.98 10.28
CA HIS A 228 12.03 4.61 10.83
C HIS A 228 12.93 3.67 10.00
N SER A 229 14.14 4.14 9.74
CA SER A 229 15.05 3.48 8.78
C SER A 229 15.71 2.20 9.29
N ASP A 230 15.49 1.83 10.56
CA ASP A 230 15.78 0.52 11.14
C ASP A 230 14.74 -0.54 10.77
N ARG A 231 13.64 -0.16 10.10
CA ARG A 231 12.53 -1.05 9.78
C ARG A 231 12.55 -1.42 8.30
N HIS A 232 12.79 -2.71 8.04
CA HIS A 232 12.72 -3.28 6.70
C HIS A 232 11.41 -2.90 5.98
N GLU A 233 10.27 -3.07 6.65
CA GLU A 233 8.94 -2.89 6.07
C GLU A 233 8.69 -1.44 5.61
N ALA A 234 9.16 -0.47 6.39
CA ALA A 234 9.02 0.94 6.05
C ALA A 234 9.85 1.29 4.81
N LEU A 235 11.08 0.77 4.72
CA LEU A 235 11.95 0.94 3.57
C LEU A 235 11.43 0.21 2.32
N THR A 236 10.89 -1.01 2.45
CA THR A 236 10.29 -1.75 1.33
C THR A 236 9.10 -0.99 0.74
N ALA A 237 8.22 -0.44 1.58
CA ALA A 237 7.12 0.41 1.12
C ALA A 237 7.64 1.66 0.38
N ALA A 238 8.69 2.32 0.88
CA ALA A 238 9.32 3.43 0.15
C ALA A 238 9.87 2.99 -1.22
N ALA A 239 10.51 1.82 -1.31
CA ALA A 239 11.00 1.30 -2.59
C ALA A 239 9.88 0.99 -3.60
N VAL A 240 8.71 0.53 -3.12
CA VAL A 240 7.51 0.35 -3.96
C VAL A 240 6.99 1.70 -4.44
N ALA A 241 6.87 2.70 -3.57
CA ALA A 241 6.45 4.05 -3.95
C ALA A 241 7.40 4.68 -4.98
N ILE A 242 8.71 4.54 -4.78
CA ILE A 242 9.75 4.98 -5.71
C ILE A 242 9.64 4.25 -7.05
N SER A 243 9.37 2.95 -7.04
CA SER A 243 9.16 2.18 -8.28
C SER A 243 7.99 2.70 -9.09
N MET A 244 6.92 3.14 -8.44
CA MET A 244 5.73 3.68 -9.12
C MET A 244 5.96 5.10 -9.64
N CYS A 245 6.61 5.94 -8.84
CA CYS A 245 6.63 7.39 -9.04
C CYS A 245 7.98 7.94 -9.53
N GLY A 246 9.03 7.13 -9.55
CA GLY A 246 10.41 7.56 -9.77
C GLY A 246 10.63 8.30 -11.09
N LYS A 247 9.86 7.96 -12.13
CA LYS A 247 9.91 8.61 -13.44
C LYS A 247 9.48 10.09 -13.41
N TYR A 248 8.69 10.49 -12.41
CA TYR A 248 8.20 11.86 -12.25
C TYR A 248 9.18 12.76 -11.48
N VAL A 249 10.23 12.19 -10.89
CA VAL A 249 11.21 12.94 -10.09
C VAL A 249 12.16 13.67 -11.02
N ARG A 250 12.14 15.01 -10.96
CA ARG A 250 12.98 15.88 -11.80
C ARG A 250 14.21 16.40 -11.06
N ASP A 251 14.03 16.84 -9.82
CA ASP A 251 15.10 17.43 -8.99
C ASP A 251 16.22 16.42 -8.68
N ALA A 252 17.47 16.85 -8.88
CA ALA A 252 18.63 15.99 -8.70
C ALA A 252 18.92 15.67 -7.23
N GLY A 253 18.68 16.63 -6.32
CA GLY A 253 18.87 16.40 -4.90
C GLY A 253 17.79 15.50 -4.31
N GLU A 254 16.54 15.64 -4.75
CA GLU A 254 15.46 14.71 -4.43
C GLU A 254 15.79 13.30 -4.89
N ARG A 255 16.26 13.15 -6.14
CA ARG A 255 16.70 11.85 -6.67
C ARG A 255 17.83 11.24 -5.83
N SER A 256 18.80 12.04 -5.41
CA SER A 256 19.88 11.61 -4.52
C SER A 256 19.36 11.17 -3.14
N ALA A 257 18.38 11.89 -2.59
CA ALA A 257 17.76 11.55 -1.31
C ALA A 257 16.99 10.22 -1.39
N LEU A 258 16.24 9.99 -2.48
CA LEU A 258 15.54 8.72 -2.74
C LEU A 258 16.53 7.57 -2.92
N MET A 259 17.64 7.80 -3.64
CA MET A 259 18.68 6.79 -3.82
C MET A 259 19.34 6.38 -2.50
N SER A 260 19.49 7.32 -1.55
CA SER A 260 20.02 7.03 -0.21
C SER A 260 19.13 6.04 0.55
N ILE A 261 17.81 6.20 0.47
CA ILE A 261 16.83 5.26 1.06
C ILE A 261 16.99 3.86 0.44
N LEU A 262 17.07 3.78 -0.89
CA LEU A 262 17.25 2.50 -1.59
C LEU A 262 18.59 1.85 -1.23
N HIS A 263 19.66 2.62 -1.16
CA HIS A 263 20.98 2.11 -0.78
C HIS A 263 20.97 1.53 0.64
N LYS A 264 20.29 2.20 1.58
CA LYS A 264 20.11 1.69 2.93
C LYS A 264 19.32 0.38 2.95
N LEU A 265 18.21 0.30 2.24
CA LEU A 265 17.42 -0.92 2.10
C LEU A 265 18.24 -2.10 1.54
N ARG A 266 19.09 -1.84 0.53
CA ARG A 266 19.98 -2.85 -0.03
C ARG A 266 21.08 -3.27 0.94
N THR A 267 21.68 -2.33 1.65
CA THR A 267 22.84 -2.58 2.51
C THR A 267 22.45 -3.30 3.79
N ASP A 268 21.37 -2.85 4.43
CA ASP A 268 20.96 -3.35 5.74
C ASP A 268 20.13 -4.65 5.62
N PHE A 269 19.39 -4.83 4.52
CA PHE A 269 18.45 -5.95 4.35
C PHE A 269 18.64 -6.80 3.10
N ALA A 270 19.68 -6.53 2.29
CA ALA A 270 19.97 -7.26 1.05
C ALA A 270 18.80 -7.31 0.03
N TRP A 271 17.89 -6.34 0.09
CA TRP A 271 16.72 -6.31 -0.77
C TRP A 271 17.07 -5.89 -2.21
N ASN A 272 16.34 -6.43 -3.19
CA ASN A 272 16.52 -6.06 -4.59
C ASN A 272 15.86 -4.70 -4.88
N ILE A 273 16.69 -3.70 -5.16
CA ILE A 273 16.26 -2.32 -5.45
C ILE A 273 16.25 -1.99 -6.95
N SER A 274 16.56 -2.94 -7.82
CA SER A 274 16.79 -2.69 -9.26
C SER A 274 15.60 -2.01 -9.93
N HIS A 275 14.38 -2.42 -9.59
CA HIS A 275 13.16 -1.83 -10.17
C HIS A 275 13.00 -0.34 -9.77
N ALA A 276 13.22 -0.03 -8.50
CA ALA A 276 13.15 1.35 -7.99
C ALA A 276 14.26 2.24 -8.57
N VAL A 277 15.48 1.72 -8.67
CA VAL A 277 16.62 2.41 -9.29
C VAL A 277 16.35 2.71 -10.76
N ASN A 278 15.83 1.73 -11.51
CA ASN A 278 15.49 1.91 -12.92
C ASN A 278 14.40 2.96 -13.11
N ALA A 279 13.37 2.97 -12.25
CA ALA A 279 12.31 3.98 -12.30
C ALA A 279 12.86 5.40 -12.07
N LEU A 280 13.78 5.58 -11.11
CA LEU A 280 14.43 6.87 -10.84
C LEU A 280 15.34 7.33 -11.99
N ASN A 281 16.04 6.40 -12.62
CA ASN A 281 16.95 6.71 -13.73
C ASN A 281 16.19 6.97 -15.04
N GLY A 282 15.04 6.29 -15.26
CA GLY A 282 14.20 6.50 -16.43
C GLY A 282 13.72 7.94 -16.58
N GLY A 283 13.36 8.60 -15.47
CA GLY A 283 12.95 10.02 -15.49
C GLY A 283 14.09 10.99 -15.83
N ALA A 284 15.36 10.60 -15.66
CA ALA A 284 16.50 11.46 -15.99
C ALA A 284 16.83 11.47 -17.50
N GLY A 285 16.48 10.40 -18.23
CA GLY A 285 16.73 10.29 -19.68
C GLY A 285 15.80 11.18 -20.52
N ASP A 286 14.53 11.29 -20.13
CA ASP A 286 13.55 12.12 -20.86
C ASP A 286 13.80 13.63 -20.67
N ALA A 287 14.35 14.04 -19.52
CA ALA A 287 14.71 15.44 -19.25
C ALA A 287 15.81 15.94 -20.19
N THR A 288 16.80 15.10 -20.53
CA THR A 288 17.88 15.47 -21.46
C THR A 288 17.44 15.59 -22.93
N GLN A 289 16.28 15.03 -23.30
CA GLN A 289 15.78 15.10 -24.68
C GLN A 289 14.84 16.29 -24.93
N GLY A 290 14.29 16.89 -23.86
CA GLY A 290 13.48 18.11 -23.93
C GLY A 290 14.29 19.40 -24.15
N ASP A 291 15.50 19.48 -23.58
CA ASP A 291 16.39 20.66 -23.69
C ASP A 291 17.12 20.78 -25.04
N LEU A 292 16.97 19.78 -25.92
CA LEU A 292 17.52 19.80 -27.29
C LEU A 292 16.47 20.17 -28.36
N ARG A 293 15.25 20.55 -27.94
CA ARG A 293 14.12 20.87 -28.83
C ARG A 293 13.54 22.29 -28.64
N THR A 294 14.31 23.20 -28.06
CA THR A 294 14.04 24.65 -28.13
C THR A 294 14.95 25.31 -29.15
#